data_AF-A0A925S6T2-F1
#
_entry.id   AF-A0A925S6T2-F1
#
_cell.length_a   1.000
_cell.length_b   1.000
_cell.length_c   1.000
_cell.angle_alpha   90.00
_cell.angle_beta   90.00
_cell.angle_gamma   90.00
#
_symmetry.space_group_name_H-M   'P 1'
#
loop_
_entity.id
_entity.type
_entity.pdbx_description
1 polymer ?
#
loop_
_entity_poly.entity_id
_entity_poly.type
_entity_poly.pdbx_seq_one_letter_code
_entity_poly.pdbx_strand_id
1 'polypeptide(L)'
;MNQQQPAKVKIDSTGAFPIVTVILMVLMLFVYYQSSTIPNNRFFDSLGHGVRADTAILALQEQKWDKIINMLSANFGSIHYVQLFFNLYFFWVFANHTEQKMGPARLMFLAFLGCTLPWIGVVWSSMGSDVIYFSPTFLLCSILGAYFVIPPERNKIKSWMPKGRGEIFNKEEKKSMTEVYNKDPMIFVWVFVVVQIGFHFACTYFFPGYDTANIVGVVVAFAIGYGIAYMLLAAATGNVNDSPMRMNVLRHYRKLIAIDVPPEQALMGTAKSLGLPFEQVREIVHKDKGKMRIS
;
A
#
# COMPACT_ATOMS: atom_id res chain seq x y z
N MET A 1 -26.15 -26.13 0.59
CA MET A 1 -25.95 -24.72 1.00
C MET A 1 -24.85 -24.14 0.13
N ASN A 2 -25.18 -23.31 -0.85
CA ASN A 2 -24.16 -22.56 -1.61
C ASN A 2 -23.68 -21.42 -0.72
N GLN A 3 -22.46 -21.51 -0.20
CA GLN A 3 -21.82 -20.37 0.43
C GLN A 3 -21.73 -19.25 -0.61
N GLN A 4 -22.49 -18.18 -0.41
CA GLN A 4 -22.36 -16.97 -1.20
C GLN A 4 -20.92 -16.48 -1.03
N GLN A 5 -20.15 -16.51 -2.11
CA GLN A 5 -18.81 -15.94 -2.10
C GLN A 5 -18.94 -14.46 -1.70
N PRO A 6 -18.08 -13.98 -0.78
CA PRO A 6 -18.12 -12.58 -0.37
C PRO A 6 -18.03 -11.70 -1.61
N ALA A 7 -18.90 -10.69 -1.68
CA ALA A 7 -18.95 -9.77 -2.80
C ALA A 7 -17.55 -9.16 -2.98
N LYS A 8 -16.95 -9.35 -4.17
CA LYS A 8 -15.66 -8.73 -4.51
C LYS A 8 -15.88 -7.22 -4.64
N VAL A 9 -15.66 -6.51 -3.55
CA VAL A 9 -15.67 -5.04 -3.52
C VAL A 9 -14.50 -4.58 -4.37
N LYS A 10 -14.78 -3.88 -5.48
CA LYS A 10 -13.75 -3.24 -6.29
C LYS A 10 -13.46 -1.88 -5.68
N ILE A 11 -12.21 -1.67 -5.29
CA ILE A 11 -11.74 -0.35 -4.89
C ILE A 11 -11.23 0.31 -6.16
N ASP A 12 -12.03 1.19 -6.75
CA ASP A 12 -11.61 1.96 -7.92
C ASP A 12 -10.34 2.74 -7.57
N SER A 13 -9.28 2.57 -8.38
CA SER A 13 -8.05 3.33 -8.19
C SER A 13 -8.36 4.80 -8.48
N THR A 14 -8.20 5.66 -7.48
CA THR A 14 -8.13 7.09 -7.75
C THR A 14 -6.92 7.34 -8.63
N GLY A 15 -7.12 7.81 -9.86
CA GLY A 15 -6.04 8.19 -10.79
C GLY A 15 -5.28 9.45 -10.34
N ALA A 16 -5.16 9.67 -9.03
CA ALA A 16 -4.46 10.77 -8.43
C ALA A 16 -2.94 10.54 -8.56
N PHE A 17 -2.20 11.64 -8.71
CA PHE A 17 -0.74 11.61 -8.74
C PHE A 17 -0.19 11.09 -7.39
N PRO A 18 0.78 10.16 -7.39
CA PRO A 18 1.30 9.53 -6.17
C PRO A 18 2.29 10.45 -5.43
N ILE A 19 1.75 11.47 -4.75
CA ILE A 19 2.54 12.53 -4.09
C ILE A 19 3.46 11.96 -3.02
N VAL A 20 2.97 11.05 -2.17
CA VAL A 20 3.75 10.53 -1.03
C VAL A 20 4.88 9.64 -1.53
N THR A 21 4.62 8.83 -2.55
CA THR A 21 5.64 8.02 -3.21
C THR A 21 6.77 8.90 -3.74
N VAL A 22 6.45 9.97 -4.46
CA VAL A 22 7.45 10.90 -5.01
C VAL A 22 8.24 11.58 -3.90
N ILE A 23 7.59 12.05 -2.83
CA ILE A 23 8.27 12.68 -1.69
C ILE A 23 9.28 11.71 -1.05
N LEU A 24 8.88 10.46 -0.79
CA LEU A 24 9.76 9.47 -0.18
C LEU A 24 10.92 9.07 -1.10
N MET A 25 10.71 9.01 -2.42
CA MET A 25 11.80 8.82 -3.38
C MET A 25 12.79 9.99 -3.40
N VAL A 26 12.30 11.23 -3.35
CA VAL A 26 13.15 12.43 -3.26
C VAL A 26 13.95 12.41 -1.96
N LEU A 27 13.36 11.94 -0.85
CA LEU A 27 14.09 11.76 0.41
C LEU A 27 15.21 10.72 0.30
N MET A 28 14.98 9.57 -0.36
CA MET A 28 16.04 8.58 -0.62
C MET A 28 17.17 9.17 -1.47
N LEU A 29 16.84 9.92 -2.52
CA LEU A 29 17.82 10.61 -3.37
C LEU A 29 18.59 11.67 -2.59
N PHE A 30 17.91 12.44 -1.74
CA PHE A 30 18.49 13.49 -0.92
C PHE A 30 19.48 12.91 0.10
N VAL A 31 19.06 11.88 0.84
CA VAL A 31 19.94 11.17 1.80
C VAL A 31 21.13 10.54 1.07
N TYR A 32 20.92 9.96 -0.11
CA TYR A 32 22.03 9.44 -0.92
C TYR A 32 22.98 10.56 -1.39
N TYR A 33 22.44 11.69 -1.84
CA TYR A 33 23.24 12.84 -2.27
C TYR A 33 24.09 13.38 -1.12
N GLN A 34 23.48 13.65 0.05
CA GLN A 34 24.21 14.00 1.26
C GLN A 34 25.28 12.94 1.54
N SER A 35 24.97 11.67 1.29
CA SER A 35 25.92 10.60 1.49
C SER A 35 27.15 10.57 0.61
N SER A 36 26.97 10.91 -0.66
CA SER A 36 28.05 10.94 -1.62
C SER A 36 29.04 12.09 -1.41
N THR A 37 28.65 13.13 -0.65
CA THR A 37 29.45 14.36 -0.49
C THR A 37 30.43 14.35 0.68
N ILE A 38 30.33 13.38 1.60
CA ILE A 38 31.18 13.31 2.80
C ILE A 38 32.15 12.12 2.71
N PRO A 39 33.46 12.30 2.99
CA PRO A 39 34.44 11.22 2.91
C PRO A 39 34.12 10.01 3.80
N ASN A 40 34.29 8.81 3.21
CA ASN A 40 33.68 7.52 3.57
C ASN A 40 33.91 6.95 4.99
N ASN A 41 34.91 7.39 5.77
CA ASN A 41 35.43 6.52 6.84
C ASN A 41 34.58 6.48 8.13
N ARG A 42 33.61 7.40 8.30
CA ARG A 42 32.65 7.40 9.44
C ARG A 42 31.25 7.85 9.02
N PHE A 43 30.98 7.75 7.73
CA PHE A 43 29.88 8.41 7.04
C PHE A 43 28.50 8.15 7.70
N PHE A 44 28.14 6.88 7.86
CA PHE A 44 26.85 6.46 8.42
C PHE A 44 26.71 6.78 9.90
N ASP A 45 27.82 6.72 10.65
CA ASP A 45 27.86 7.03 12.08
C ASP A 45 27.79 8.56 12.32
N SER A 46 28.38 9.39 11.44
CA SER A 46 28.44 10.85 11.63
C SER A 46 27.18 11.61 11.21
N LEU A 47 26.49 11.12 10.18
CA LEU A 47 25.26 11.76 9.67
C LEU A 47 23.99 11.07 10.14
N GLY A 48 24.12 9.97 10.89
CA GLY A 48 22.96 9.24 11.41
C GLY A 48 22.16 8.52 10.32
N HIS A 49 22.77 8.21 9.18
CA HIS A 49 22.14 7.43 8.12
C HIS A 49 22.32 5.92 8.30
N GLY A 50 22.98 5.50 9.37
CA GLY A 50 22.97 4.14 9.88
C GLY A 50 22.85 4.15 11.40
N VAL A 51 22.24 3.12 11.96
CA VAL A 51 22.04 3.00 13.41
C VAL A 51 22.45 1.62 13.89
N ARG A 52 23.25 1.60 14.97
CA ARG A 52 23.55 0.37 15.72
C ARG A 52 22.37 0.02 16.61
N ALA A 53 22.05 -1.27 16.71
CA ALA A 53 20.92 -1.75 17.50
C ALA A 53 20.97 -1.24 18.96
N ASP A 54 22.14 -1.32 19.60
CA ASP A 54 22.32 -0.89 20.99
C ASP A 54 22.09 0.62 21.18
N THR A 55 22.47 1.43 20.19
CA THR A 55 22.28 2.88 20.25
C THR A 55 20.81 3.29 20.14
N ALA A 56 19.96 2.47 19.50
CA ALA A 56 18.54 2.74 19.38
C ALA A 56 17.80 2.56 20.72
N ILE A 57 18.14 1.55 21.53
CA ILE A 57 17.58 1.38 22.88
C ILE A 57 17.96 2.55 23.76
N LEU A 58 19.26 2.86 23.81
CA LEU A 58 19.78 3.95 24.64
C LEU A 58 19.15 5.29 24.22
N ALA A 59 18.99 5.53 22.91
CA ALA A 59 18.33 6.73 22.42
C ALA A 59 16.89 6.87 22.93
N LEU A 60 16.13 5.77 22.94
CA LEU A 60 14.75 5.76 23.41
C LEU A 60 14.67 5.95 24.92
N GLN A 61 15.55 5.29 25.68
CA GLN A 61 15.62 5.42 27.15
C GLN A 61 16.05 6.83 27.59
N GLU A 62 17.04 7.41 26.92
CA GLU A 62 17.59 8.73 27.23
C GLU A 62 16.83 9.88 26.57
N GLN A 63 15.76 9.59 25.81
CA GLN A 63 14.99 10.58 25.04
C GLN A 63 15.85 11.45 24.10
N LYS A 64 16.89 10.85 23.51
CA LYS A 64 17.78 11.50 22.54
C LYS A 64 17.12 11.53 21.17
N TRP A 65 16.30 12.56 20.95
CA TRP A 65 15.50 12.74 19.72
C TRP A 65 16.32 12.81 18.45
N ASP A 66 17.54 13.34 18.51
CA ASP A 66 18.53 13.32 17.43
C ASP A 66 18.82 11.89 16.95
N LYS A 67 19.07 10.98 17.87
CA LYS A 67 19.33 9.57 17.54
C LYS A 67 18.10 8.83 17.02
N ILE A 68 16.91 9.19 17.51
CA ILE A 68 15.64 8.64 17.00
C ILE A 68 15.40 9.10 15.55
N ILE A 69 15.67 10.37 15.25
CA ILE A 69 15.59 10.91 13.88
C ILE A 69 16.61 10.23 12.97
N ASN A 70 17.81 9.94 13.47
CA ASN A 70 18.83 9.18 12.74
C ASN A 70 18.33 7.76 12.42
N MET A 71 17.69 7.08 13.38
CA MET A 71 17.06 5.78 13.16
C MET A 71 16.02 5.81 12.03
N LEU A 72 15.21 6.88 11.96
CA LEU A 72 14.28 7.08 10.85
C LEU A 72 15.01 7.33 9.53
N SER A 73 16.03 8.17 9.55
CA SER A 73 16.85 8.55 8.39
C SER A 73 17.64 7.37 7.82
N ALA A 74 18.01 6.39 8.64
CA ALA A 74 18.68 5.18 8.22
C ALA A 74 17.84 4.32 7.25
N ASN A 75 16.50 4.40 7.35
CA ASN A 75 15.59 3.79 6.39
C ASN A 75 15.62 4.45 5.00
N PHE A 76 16.41 5.50 4.77
CA PHE A 76 16.54 6.16 3.46
C PHE A 76 17.96 6.09 2.91
N GLY A 77 18.91 5.53 3.67
CA GLY A 77 20.31 5.40 3.29
C GLY A 77 20.52 4.38 2.16
N SER A 78 21.57 4.57 1.36
CA SER A 78 22.07 3.56 0.41
C SER A 78 23.57 3.74 0.27
N ILE A 79 24.34 2.66 0.28
CA ILE A 79 25.81 2.74 0.15
C ILE A 79 26.21 3.02 -1.29
N HIS A 80 25.48 2.46 -2.24
CA HIS A 80 25.87 2.47 -3.65
C HIS A 80 24.71 2.89 -4.57
N TYR A 81 25.03 3.55 -5.68
CA TYR A 81 24.01 4.03 -6.63
C TYR A 81 23.18 2.90 -7.24
N VAL A 82 23.78 1.69 -7.40
CA VAL A 82 23.05 0.50 -7.86
C VAL A 82 21.98 0.10 -6.84
N GLN A 83 22.33 0.08 -5.55
CA GLN A 83 21.38 -0.20 -4.47
C GLN A 83 20.26 0.84 -4.47
N LEU A 84 20.61 2.12 -4.57
CA LEU A 84 19.65 3.22 -4.67
C LEU A 84 18.71 3.06 -5.87
N PHE A 85 19.25 2.76 -7.06
CA PHE A 85 18.46 2.59 -8.28
C PHE A 85 17.40 1.50 -8.13
N PHE A 86 17.80 0.31 -7.67
CA PHE A 86 16.87 -0.79 -7.45
C PHE A 86 15.87 -0.47 -6.35
N ASN A 87 16.31 0.13 -5.25
CA ASN A 87 15.42 0.56 -4.17
C ASN A 87 14.37 1.56 -4.65
N LEU A 88 14.76 2.58 -5.43
CA LEU A 88 13.84 3.55 -6.03
C LEU A 88 12.87 2.89 -7.02
N TYR A 89 13.37 1.95 -7.84
CA TYR A 89 12.54 1.21 -8.78
C TYR A 89 11.47 0.38 -8.08
N PHE A 90 11.85 -0.45 -7.11
CA PHE A 90 10.89 -1.27 -6.35
C PHE A 90 9.97 -0.42 -5.50
N PHE A 91 10.49 0.67 -4.92
CA PHE A 91 9.69 1.62 -4.17
C PHE A 91 8.61 2.23 -5.06
N TRP A 92 8.97 2.71 -6.25
CA TRP A 92 8.00 3.21 -7.23
C TRP A 92 6.94 2.16 -7.57
N VAL A 93 7.34 0.94 -7.91
CA VAL A 93 6.40 -0.13 -8.30
C VAL A 93 5.41 -0.46 -7.18
N PHE A 94 5.89 -0.68 -5.96
CA PHE A 94 5.02 -1.11 -4.86
C PHE A 94 4.27 0.06 -4.20
N ALA A 95 4.94 1.19 -3.97
CA ALA A 95 4.35 2.33 -3.28
C ALA A 95 3.34 3.06 -4.16
N ASN A 96 3.60 3.26 -5.46
CA ASN A 96 2.63 3.90 -6.37
C ASN A 96 1.32 3.11 -6.42
N HIS A 97 1.41 1.78 -6.56
CA HIS A 97 0.22 0.92 -6.56
C HIS A 97 -0.53 1.01 -5.22
N THR A 98 0.20 0.92 -4.11
CA THR A 98 -0.37 1.00 -2.76
C THR A 98 -1.02 2.36 -2.49
N GLU A 99 -0.39 3.46 -2.93
CA GLU A 99 -0.91 4.83 -2.79
C GLU A 99 -2.20 5.02 -3.59
N GLN A 100 -2.25 4.53 -4.83
CA GLN A 100 -3.43 4.65 -5.68
C GLN A 100 -4.65 3.93 -5.10
N LYS A 101 -4.44 2.87 -4.31
CA LYS A 101 -5.52 2.09 -3.68
C LYS A 101 -5.87 2.56 -2.28
N MET A 102 -4.89 2.91 -1.46
CA MET A 102 -5.11 3.29 -0.06
C MET A 102 -5.31 4.80 0.12
N GLY A 103 -4.78 5.60 -0.79
CA GLY A 103 -4.67 7.04 -0.69
C GLY A 103 -3.37 7.51 0.00
N PRO A 104 -2.96 8.78 -0.23
CA PRO A 104 -1.69 9.32 0.22
C PRO A 104 -1.53 9.31 1.75
N ALA A 105 -2.55 9.78 2.49
CA ALA A 105 -2.48 9.87 3.96
C ALA A 105 -2.27 8.49 4.62
N ARG A 106 -2.91 7.45 4.08
CA ARG A 106 -2.77 6.08 4.59
C ARG A 106 -1.41 5.47 4.26
N LEU A 107 -0.88 5.74 3.06
CA LEU A 107 0.48 5.35 2.71
C LEU A 107 1.51 6.06 3.60
N MET A 108 1.33 7.35 3.87
CA MET A 108 2.23 8.10 4.75
C MET A 108 2.25 7.54 6.18
N PHE A 109 1.08 7.18 6.72
CA PHE A 109 0.98 6.52 8.01
C PHE A 109 1.63 5.13 8.01
N LEU A 110 1.41 4.34 6.95
CA LEU A 110 2.05 3.04 6.76
C LEU A 110 3.58 3.18 6.70
N ALA A 111 4.10 4.15 5.94
CA ALA A 111 5.52 4.42 5.82
C ALA A 111 6.13 4.83 7.16
N PHE A 112 5.44 5.68 7.93
CA PHE A 112 5.88 6.08 9.26
C PHE A 112 5.99 4.87 10.21
N LEU A 113 4.98 3.99 10.23
CA LEU A 113 5.02 2.77 11.04
C LEU A 113 6.05 1.75 10.54
N GLY A 114 6.20 1.62 9.23
CA GLY A 114 7.20 0.77 8.58
C GLY A 114 8.63 1.24 8.82
N CYS A 115 8.86 2.53 9.07
CA CYS A 115 10.18 3.06 9.42
C CYS A 115 10.50 3.00 10.92
N THR A 116 9.49 2.88 11.79
CA THR A 116 9.65 2.96 13.26
C THR A 116 9.64 1.58 13.92
N LEU A 117 8.57 0.82 13.73
CA LEU A 117 8.32 -0.41 14.49
C LEU A 117 9.28 -1.56 14.17
N PRO A 118 9.81 -1.74 12.94
CA PRO A 118 10.79 -2.79 12.64
C PRO A 118 12.05 -2.70 13.51
N TRP A 119 12.42 -1.50 13.94
CA TRP A 119 13.56 -1.30 14.82
C TRP A 119 13.42 -1.98 16.17
N ILE A 120 12.20 -2.24 16.65
CA ILE A 120 11.98 -3.06 17.86
C ILE A 120 12.51 -4.49 17.62
N GLY A 121 12.25 -5.06 16.43
CA GLY A 121 12.77 -6.37 16.04
C GLY A 121 14.28 -6.38 15.81
N VAL A 122 14.82 -5.32 15.20
CA VAL A 122 16.28 -5.15 15.02
C VAL A 122 16.99 -5.10 16.36
N VAL A 123 16.50 -4.25 17.26
CA VAL A 123 17.01 -4.08 18.63
C VAL A 123 17.01 -5.40 19.39
N TRP A 124 15.93 -6.16 19.30
CA TRP A 124 15.81 -7.42 20.04
C TRP A 124 16.73 -8.51 19.50
N SER A 125 16.87 -8.61 18.18
CA SER A 125 17.66 -9.66 17.53
C SER A 125 19.16 -9.37 17.43
N SER A 126 19.55 -8.10 17.48
CA SER A 126 20.94 -7.65 17.31
C SER A 126 21.55 -7.05 18.58
N MET A 127 21.01 -7.40 19.74
CA MET A 127 21.52 -6.91 21.03
C MET A 127 22.97 -7.37 21.25
N GLY A 128 23.86 -6.42 21.51
CA GLY A 128 25.31 -6.67 21.64
C GLY A 128 26.04 -6.89 20.32
N SER A 129 25.40 -6.62 19.18
CA SER A 129 26.02 -6.63 17.86
C SER A 129 26.49 -5.22 17.48
N ASP A 130 27.73 -5.11 16.99
CA ASP A 130 28.29 -3.87 16.46
C ASP A 130 27.83 -3.55 15.02
N VAL A 131 26.88 -4.30 14.48
CA VAL A 131 26.37 -4.10 13.12
C VAL A 131 25.54 -2.83 13.02
N ILE A 132 25.87 -2.01 12.02
CA ILE A 132 25.16 -0.79 11.64
C ILE A 132 24.15 -1.15 10.54
N TYR A 133 22.87 -0.95 10.82
CA TYR A 133 21.80 -1.14 9.85
C TYR A 133 21.45 0.16 9.13
N PHE A 134 21.28 0.08 7.82
CA PHE A 134 20.81 1.14 6.94
C PHE A 134 20.07 0.50 5.76
N SER A 135 19.42 1.28 4.89
CA SER A 135 18.65 0.85 3.69
C SER A 135 17.14 1.03 3.86
N PRO A 136 16.41 1.41 2.78
CA PRO A 136 14.95 1.39 2.76
C PRO A 136 14.32 0.01 2.78
N THR A 137 15.07 -1.04 3.12
CA THR A 137 14.58 -2.42 3.14
C THR A 137 13.36 -2.58 4.04
N PHE A 138 13.35 -2.03 5.27
CA PHE A 138 12.21 -2.14 6.17
C PHE A 138 10.97 -1.43 5.62
N LEU A 139 11.15 -0.21 5.11
CA LEU A 139 10.09 0.55 4.46
C LEU A 139 9.52 -0.20 3.25
N LEU A 140 10.38 -0.72 2.37
CA LEU A 140 10.01 -1.51 1.21
C LEU A 140 9.26 -2.80 1.60
N CYS A 141 9.72 -3.52 2.62
CA CYS A 141 9.05 -4.72 3.12
C CYS A 141 7.69 -4.42 3.74
N SER A 142 7.52 -3.28 4.42
CA SER A 142 6.23 -2.83 4.92
C SER A 142 5.24 -2.50 3.80
N ILE A 143 5.70 -1.77 2.78
CA ILE A 143 4.88 -1.46 1.60
C ILE A 143 4.57 -2.75 0.82
N LEU A 144 5.51 -3.69 0.73
CA LEU A 144 5.29 -5.00 0.13
C LEU A 144 4.22 -5.79 0.91
N GLY A 145 4.26 -5.80 2.23
CA GLY A 145 3.22 -6.41 3.06
C GLY A 145 1.82 -5.85 2.75
N ALA A 146 1.71 -4.53 2.58
CA ALA A 146 0.47 -3.89 2.16
C ALA A 146 0.05 -4.24 0.72
N TYR A 147 1.02 -4.33 -0.19
CA TYR A 147 0.82 -4.74 -1.58
C TYR A 147 0.22 -6.14 -1.72
N PHE A 148 0.57 -7.08 -0.83
CA PHE A 148 -0.03 -8.42 -0.79
C PHE A 148 -1.51 -8.43 -0.41
N VAL A 149 -1.94 -7.50 0.46
CA VAL A 149 -3.34 -7.39 0.86
C VAL A 149 -4.19 -6.78 -0.24
N ILE A 150 -3.63 -5.82 -0.97
CA ILE A 150 -4.32 -5.10 -2.04
C ILE A 150 -3.60 -5.42 -3.36
N PRO A 151 -3.73 -6.66 -3.86
CA PRO A 151 -3.02 -7.08 -5.05
C PRO A 151 -3.37 -6.17 -6.23
N PRO A 152 -2.43 -5.98 -7.18
CA PRO A 152 -2.67 -5.18 -8.37
C PRO A 152 -3.91 -5.67 -9.09
N GLU A 153 -4.95 -4.83 -9.09
CA GLU A 153 -6.08 -5.05 -9.96
C GLU A 153 -5.59 -4.87 -11.39
N ARG A 154 -6.09 -5.73 -12.29
CA ARG A 154 -5.80 -5.64 -13.72
C ARG A 154 -6.44 -4.36 -14.26
N ASN A 155 -5.71 -3.27 -14.20
CA ASN A 155 -6.11 -2.02 -14.83
C ASN A 155 -6.25 -2.30 -16.33
N LYS A 156 -7.45 -2.09 -16.86
CA LYS A 156 -7.63 -1.99 -18.30
C LYS A 156 -6.75 -0.82 -18.75
N ILE A 157 -5.76 -1.09 -19.58
CA ILE A 157 -4.98 -0.04 -20.23
C ILE A 157 -6.00 0.83 -20.96
N LYS A 158 -6.34 2.00 -20.39
CA LYS A 158 -7.14 3.00 -21.09
C LYS A 158 -6.27 3.40 -22.27
N SER A 159 -6.67 2.98 -23.46
CA SER A 159 -6.07 3.45 -24.72
C SER A 159 -5.89 4.96 -24.60
N TRP A 160 -4.64 5.43 -24.71
CA TRP A 160 -4.31 6.86 -24.70
C TRP A 160 -4.84 7.55 -25.96
N MET A 161 -5.21 6.79 -26.99
CA MET A 161 -5.87 7.34 -28.16
C MET A 161 -7.33 7.68 -27.84
N PRO A 162 -7.80 8.89 -28.21
CA PRO A 162 -9.20 9.24 -28.10
C PRO A 162 -10.00 8.23 -28.92
N LYS A 163 -10.84 7.45 -28.24
CA LYS A 163 -11.74 6.50 -28.91
C LYS A 163 -12.62 7.26 -29.88
N GLY A 164 -12.70 6.78 -31.12
CA GLY A 164 -13.56 7.37 -32.13
C GLY A 164 -15.01 7.40 -31.65
N ARG A 165 -15.79 8.42 -32.02
CA ARG A 165 -17.19 8.61 -31.60
C ARG A 165 -18.09 7.37 -31.88
N GLY A 166 -17.70 6.51 -32.82
CA GLY A 166 -18.37 5.23 -33.13
C GLY A 166 -17.97 4.03 -32.27
N GLU A 167 -16.85 4.08 -31.53
CA GLU A 167 -16.38 2.98 -30.67
C GLU A 167 -17.02 2.98 -29.28
N ILE A 168 -17.87 3.97 -28.98
CA ILE A 168 -18.57 4.10 -27.69
C ILE A 168 -19.51 2.91 -27.44
N PHE A 169 -20.03 2.30 -28.51
CA PHE A 169 -20.94 1.15 -28.44
C PHE A 169 -20.26 -0.20 -28.68
N ASN A 170 -18.99 -0.21 -29.09
CA ASN A 170 -18.26 -1.44 -29.24
C ASN A 170 -17.86 -1.92 -27.84
N LYS A 171 -18.57 -2.93 -27.32
CA LYS A 171 -18.10 -3.70 -26.18
C LYS A 171 -16.76 -4.27 -26.60
N GLU A 172 -15.67 -3.68 -26.11
CA GLU A 172 -14.33 -4.26 -26.25
C GLU A 172 -14.44 -5.75 -25.95
N GLU A 173 -14.10 -6.58 -26.93
CA GLU A 173 -13.89 -7.99 -26.68
C GLU A 173 -12.96 -8.07 -25.48
N LYS A 174 -13.44 -8.73 -24.43
CA LYS A 174 -12.63 -8.97 -23.25
C LYS A 174 -11.49 -9.87 -23.71
N LYS A 175 -10.38 -9.28 -24.14
CA LYS A 175 -9.15 -10.03 -24.41
C LYS A 175 -8.92 -10.95 -23.22
N SER A 176 -8.63 -12.20 -23.55
CA SER A 176 -8.39 -13.25 -22.59
C SER A 176 -7.42 -12.74 -21.53
N MET A 177 -7.81 -12.90 -20.27
CA MET A 177 -7.17 -12.30 -19.11
C MET A 177 -5.69 -12.70 -18.94
N THR A 178 -5.25 -13.72 -19.67
CA THR A 178 -3.88 -14.24 -19.76
C THR A 178 -3.01 -13.49 -20.77
N GLU A 179 -3.61 -12.87 -21.81
CA GLU A 179 -2.85 -12.26 -22.92
C GLU A 179 -2.34 -10.85 -22.63
N VAL A 180 -3.03 -10.07 -21.78
CA VAL A 180 -2.67 -8.66 -21.54
C VAL A 180 -1.57 -8.50 -20.49
N TYR A 181 -1.41 -9.49 -19.60
CA TYR A 181 -0.34 -9.56 -18.61
C TYR A 181 0.18 -11.00 -18.56
N ASN A 182 1.05 -11.34 -19.51
CA ASN A 182 1.70 -12.66 -19.55
C ASN A 182 2.75 -12.85 -18.42
N LYS A 183 2.82 -11.92 -17.46
CA LYS A 183 3.75 -11.97 -16.32
C LYS A 183 2.97 -11.81 -15.02
N ASP A 184 3.00 -12.86 -14.21
CA ASP A 184 2.48 -12.89 -12.86
C ASP A 184 3.07 -11.72 -12.04
N PRO A 185 2.26 -10.84 -11.41
CA PRO A 185 2.77 -9.76 -10.57
C PRO A 185 3.72 -10.25 -9.46
N MET A 186 3.64 -11.53 -9.08
CA MET A 186 4.57 -12.16 -8.14
C MET A 186 6.02 -12.20 -8.66
N ILE A 187 6.25 -12.12 -9.98
CA ILE A 187 7.61 -12.07 -10.53
C ILE A 187 8.36 -10.85 -10.00
N PHE A 188 7.72 -9.68 -9.91
CA PHE A 188 8.35 -8.48 -9.36
C PHE A 188 8.71 -8.65 -7.88
N VAL A 189 7.87 -9.36 -7.13
CA VAL A 189 8.14 -9.69 -5.72
C VAL A 189 9.35 -10.62 -5.62
N TRP A 190 9.42 -11.67 -6.43
CA TRP A 190 10.57 -12.58 -6.44
C TRP A 190 11.87 -11.87 -6.82
N VAL A 191 11.84 -11.04 -7.86
CA VAL A 191 13.02 -10.25 -8.28
C VAL A 191 13.44 -9.30 -7.15
N PHE A 192 12.48 -8.64 -6.49
CA PHE A 192 12.77 -7.81 -5.32
C PHE A 192 13.47 -8.60 -4.21
N VAL A 193 12.93 -9.75 -3.82
CA VAL A 193 13.51 -10.59 -2.75
C VAL A 193 14.94 -11.01 -3.11
N VAL A 194 15.17 -11.48 -4.33
CA VAL A 194 16.50 -11.89 -4.80
C VAL A 194 17.48 -10.71 -4.78
N VAL A 195 17.05 -9.52 -5.23
CA VAL A 195 17.89 -8.32 -5.23
C VAL A 195 18.23 -7.87 -3.80
N GLN A 196 17.26 -7.88 -2.87
CA GLN A 196 17.52 -7.50 -1.47
C GLN A 196 18.44 -8.49 -0.75
N ILE A 197 18.28 -9.79 -1.00
CA ILE A 197 19.21 -10.82 -0.51
C ILE A 197 20.61 -10.59 -1.09
N GLY A 198 20.70 -10.27 -2.38
CA GLY A 198 21.96 -9.91 -3.04
C GLY A 198 22.63 -8.71 -2.39
N PHE A 199 21.87 -7.65 -2.06
CA PHE A 199 22.41 -6.48 -1.35
C PHE A 199 22.85 -6.79 0.07
N HIS A 200 22.11 -7.63 0.81
CA HIS A 200 22.52 -8.08 2.14
C HIS A 200 23.88 -8.79 2.10
N PHE A 201 24.05 -9.78 1.22
CA PHE A 201 25.32 -10.49 1.09
C PHE A 201 26.45 -9.61 0.56
N ALA A 202 26.19 -8.77 -0.45
CA ALA A 202 27.18 -7.86 -0.99
C ALA A 202 27.64 -6.84 0.06
N CYS A 203 26.71 -6.27 0.84
CA CYS A 203 27.03 -5.31 1.89
C CYS A 203 27.91 -5.95 2.97
N THR A 204 27.50 -7.10 3.50
CA THR A 204 28.25 -7.82 4.53
C THR A 204 29.64 -8.24 4.05
N TYR A 205 29.80 -8.56 2.77
CA TYR A 205 31.08 -8.95 2.18
C TYR A 205 32.03 -7.75 1.94
N PHE A 206 31.54 -6.67 1.32
CA PHE A 206 32.36 -5.52 0.95
C PHE A 206 32.55 -4.50 2.08
N PHE A 207 31.62 -4.43 3.03
CA PHE A 207 31.59 -3.44 4.11
C PHE A 207 31.37 -4.14 5.47
N PRO A 208 32.41 -4.77 6.05
CA PRO A 208 32.29 -5.43 7.36
C PRO A 208 31.76 -4.47 8.44
N GLY A 209 30.76 -4.92 9.20
CA GLY A 209 30.07 -4.10 10.21
C GLY A 209 28.86 -3.33 9.70
N TYR A 210 28.57 -3.39 8.40
CA TYR A 210 27.38 -2.79 7.78
C TYR A 210 26.45 -3.85 7.21
N ASP A 211 25.16 -3.68 7.41
CA ASP A 211 24.14 -4.58 6.88
C ASP A 211 22.92 -3.80 6.38
N THR A 212 22.34 -4.25 5.28
CA THR A 212 21.13 -3.66 4.68
C THR A 212 19.83 -4.22 5.25
N ALA A 213 19.88 -5.36 5.92
CA ALA A 213 18.67 -6.08 6.32
C ALA A 213 18.89 -6.94 7.57
N ASN A 214 18.12 -6.67 8.62
CA ASN A 214 17.94 -7.62 9.71
C ASN A 214 16.69 -8.48 9.44
N ILE A 215 16.81 -9.81 9.49
CA ILE A 215 15.71 -10.73 9.15
C ILE A 215 14.48 -10.51 10.06
N VAL A 216 14.68 -10.35 11.37
CA VAL A 216 13.57 -10.12 12.32
C VAL A 216 12.90 -8.78 12.03
N GLY A 217 13.67 -7.72 11.81
CA GLY A 217 13.18 -6.41 11.40
C GLY A 217 12.37 -6.47 10.09
N VAL A 218 12.86 -7.21 9.08
CA VAL A 218 12.17 -7.40 7.80
C VAL A 218 10.82 -8.11 7.99
N VAL A 219 10.78 -9.19 8.78
CA VAL A 219 9.53 -9.92 9.06
C VAL A 219 8.53 -9.04 9.81
N VAL A 220 8.99 -8.29 10.81
CA VAL A 220 8.16 -7.34 11.56
C VAL A 220 7.61 -6.25 10.63
N ALA A 221 8.45 -5.67 9.77
CA ALA A 221 8.05 -4.67 8.79
C ALA A 221 6.96 -5.18 7.86
N PHE A 222 7.15 -6.37 7.30
CA PHE A 222 6.18 -7.03 6.42
C PHE A 222 4.85 -7.29 7.15
N ALA A 223 4.90 -7.84 8.37
CA ALA A 223 3.72 -8.16 9.17
C ALA A 223 2.90 -6.90 9.51
N ILE A 224 3.57 -5.79 9.86
CA ILE A 224 2.91 -4.49 10.11
C ILE A 224 2.28 -3.96 8.83
N GLY A 225 3.02 -4.01 7.73
CA GLY A 225 2.53 -3.62 6.41
C GLY A 225 1.23 -4.32 6.04
N TYR A 226 1.27 -5.65 6.14
CA TYR A 226 0.13 -6.53 5.92
C TYR A 226 -1.02 -6.24 6.90
N GLY A 227 -0.73 -6.16 8.19
CA GLY A 227 -1.74 -5.93 9.23
C GLY A 227 -2.47 -4.61 9.07
N ILE A 228 -1.76 -3.51 8.80
CA ILE A 228 -2.38 -2.19 8.60
C ILE A 228 -3.23 -2.17 7.33
N ALA A 229 -2.70 -2.69 6.22
CA ALA A 229 -3.48 -2.75 4.98
C ALA A 229 -4.73 -3.61 5.15
N TYR A 230 -4.62 -4.74 5.87
CA TYR A 230 -5.76 -5.61 6.18
C TYR A 230 -6.78 -4.91 7.08
N MET A 231 -6.35 -4.23 8.14
CA MET A 231 -7.24 -3.45 9.01
C MET A 231 -7.95 -2.33 8.24
N LEU A 232 -7.25 -1.64 7.35
CA LEU A 232 -7.84 -0.59 6.52
C LEU A 232 -8.83 -1.15 5.49
N LEU A 233 -8.49 -2.28 4.88
CA LEU A 233 -9.40 -3.00 3.99
C LEU A 233 -10.64 -3.47 4.76
N ALA A 234 -10.47 -4.07 5.93
CA ALA A 234 -11.56 -4.52 6.80
C ALA A 234 -12.42 -3.36 7.31
N ALA A 235 -11.83 -2.19 7.61
CA ALA A 235 -12.58 -0.99 7.96
C ALA A 235 -13.39 -0.45 6.77
N ALA A 236 -12.83 -0.53 5.55
CA ALA A 236 -13.53 -0.13 4.33
C ALA A 236 -14.64 -1.12 3.96
N THR A 237 -14.41 -2.43 4.07
CA THR A 237 -15.36 -3.50 3.70
C THR A 237 -16.34 -3.85 4.81
N GLY A 238 -16.02 -3.58 6.07
CA GLY A 238 -16.92 -3.79 7.20
C GLY A 238 -18.20 -2.99 7.07
N ASN A 239 -18.12 -1.81 6.43
CA ASN A 239 -19.28 -1.00 6.08
C ASN A 239 -20.01 -1.48 4.81
N VAL A 240 -19.40 -2.43 4.07
CA VAL A 240 -19.88 -2.94 2.79
C VAL A 240 -20.67 -4.23 2.95
N ASN A 241 -20.64 -4.94 4.08
CA ASN A 241 -21.52 -6.12 4.26
C ASN A 241 -23.02 -5.75 4.25
N ASP A 242 -23.39 -4.55 4.66
CA ASP A 242 -24.74 -4.01 4.44
C ASP A 242 -24.97 -3.52 3.01
N SER A 243 -23.90 -3.28 2.25
CA SER A 243 -23.94 -2.56 0.98
C SER A 243 -24.46 -3.37 -0.22
N PRO A 244 -24.19 -4.67 -0.48
CA PRO A 244 -24.68 -5.31 -1.71
C PRO A 244 -26.20 -5.42 -1.72
N MET A 245 -26.80 -5.77 -0.58
CA MET A 245 -28.26 -5.79 -0.42
C MET A 245 -28.82 -4.37 -0.49
N ARG A 246 -28.24 -3.42 0.24
CA ARG A 246 -28.65 -2.01 0.21
C ARG A 246 -28.52 -1.39 -1.19
N MET A 247 -27.46 -1.69 -1.92
CA MET A 247 -27.21 -1.23 -3.29
C MET A 247 -28.19 -1.87 -4.27
N ASN A 248 -28.52 -3.15 -4.11
CA ASN A 248 -29.56 -3.79 -4.92
C ASN A 248 -30.93 -3.17 -4.64
N VAL A 249 -31.27 -2.91 -3.38
CA VAL A 249 -32.49 -2.18 -2.99
C VAL A 249 -32.52 -0.80 -3.65
N LEU A 250 -31.48 0.00 -3.49
CA LEU A 250 -31.41 1.36 -4.04
C LEU A 250 -31.43 1.35 -5.58
N ARG A 251 -30.76 0.39 -6.22
CA ARG A 251 -30.75 0.24 -7.69
C ARG A 251 -32.14 -0.14 -8.21
N HIS A 252 -32.83 -1.09 -7.57
CA HIS A 252 -34.18 -1.47 -7.98
C HIS A 252 -35.18 -0.35 -7.74
N TYR A 253 -35.11 0.30 -6.58
CA TYR A 253 -35.94 1.45 -6.24
C TYR A 253 -35.79 2.57 -7.27
N ARG A 254 -34.54 2.97 -7.60
CA ARG A 254 -34.28 3.99 -8.63
C ARG A 254 -34.78 3.58 -10.01
N LYS A 255 -34.67 2.30 -10.37
CA LYS A 255 -35.20 1.79 -11.63
C LYS A 255 -36.73 1.95 -11.70
N LEU A 256 -37.44 1.75 -10.59
CA LEU A 256 -38.89 1.95 -10.53
C LEU A 256 -39.27 3.44 -10.55
N ILE A 257 -38.54 4.28 -9.82
CA ILE A 257 -38.72 5.74 -9.86
C ILE A 257 -38.47 6.29 -11.27
N ALA A 258 -37.49 5.76 -12.00
CA ALA A 258 -37.21 6.17 -13.38
C ALA A 258 -38.29 5.79 -14.40
N ILE A 259 -39.24 4.92 -14.01
CA ILE A 259 -40.42 4.55 -14.81
C ILE A 259 -41.67 5.30 -14.27
N ASP A 260 -41.46 6.40 -13.54
CA ASP A 260 -42.51 7.25 -12.96
C ASP A 260 -43.46 6.52 -11.98
N VAL A 261 -43.00 5.44 -11.34
CA VAL A 261 -43.76 4.76 -10.29
C VAL A 261 -43.81 5.63 -9.03
N PRO A 262 -44.99 5.87 -8.41
CA PRO A 262 -45.10 6.63 -7.17
C PRO A 262 -44.17 6.09 -6.06
N PRO A 263 -43.55 6.93 -5.21
CA PRO A 263 -42.52 6.49 -4.26
C PRO A 263 -42.92 5.35 -3.32
N GLU A 264 -44.15 5.36 -2.81
CA GLU A 264 -44.72 4.28 -1.97
C GLU A 264 -44.81 2.94 -2.74
N GLN A 265 -45.33 2.98 -3.97
CA GLN A 265 -45.43 1.80 -4.84
C GLN A 265 -44.05 1.29 -5.26
N ALA A 266 -43.09 2.19 -5.49
CA ALA A 266 -41.71 1.82 -5.80
C ALA A 266 -41.03 1.12 -4.61
N LEU A 267 -41.30 1.53 -3.37
CA LEU A 267 -40.82 0.85 -2.16
C LEU A 267 -41.44 -0.55 -2.04
N MET A 268 -42.76 -0.69 -2.19
CA MET A 268 -43.44 -1.99 -2.17
C MET A 268 -42.98 -2.91 -3.30
N GLY A 269 -42.82 -2.38 -4.51
CA GLY A 269 -42.32 -3.13 -5.67
C GLY A 269 -40.90 -3.63 -5.46
N THR A 270 -40.03 -2.79 -4.89
CA THR A 270 -38.65 -3.17 -4.55
C THR A 270 -38.64 -4.26 -3.48
N ALA A 271 -39.40 -4.08 -2.40
CA ALA A 271 -39.54 -5.05 -1.31
C ALA A 271 -40.02 -6.43 -1.83
N LYS A 272 -41.08 -6.44 -2.64
CA LYS A 272 -41.62 -7.65 -3.27
C LYS A 272 -40.62 -8.32 -4.21
N SER A 273 -39.91 -7.54 -5.03
CA SER A 273 -38.94 -8.07 -6.00
C SER A 273 -37.72 -8.72 -5.35
N LEU A 274 -37.28 -8.20 -4.19
CA LEU A 274 -36.11 -8.66 -3.47
C LEU A 274 -36.43 -9.63 -2.33
N GLY A 275 -37.71 -9.88 -2.05
CA GLY A 275 -38.15 -10.72 -0.93
C GLY A 275 -37.82 -10.12 0.44
N LEU A 276 -37.81 -8.80 0.55
CA LEU A 276 -37.44 -8.08 1.78
C LEU A 276 -38.68 -7.46 2.46
N PRO A 277 -38.69 -7.33 3.79
CA PRO A 277 -39.72 -6.58 4.50
C PRO A 277 -39.79 -5.11 4.02
N PHE A 278 -41.01 -4.60 3.87
CA PHE A 278 -41.25 -3.23 3.39
C PHE A 278 -40.55 -2.17 4.26
N GLU A 279 -40.64 -2.30 5.58
CA GLU A 279 -40.01 -1.35 6.52
C GLU A 279 -38.48 -1.32 6.38
N GLN A 280 -37.85 -2.48 6.14
CA GLN A 280 -36.41 -2.55 5.94
C GLN A 280 -35.99 -1.80 4.66
N VAL A 281 -36.74 -1.98 3.57
CA VAL A 281 -36.51 -1.25 2.30
C VAL A 281 -36.75 0.25 2.48
N ARG A 282 -37.82 0.62 3.18
CA ARG A 282 -38.15 2.01 3.50
C ARG A 282 -37.05 2.68 4.30
N GLU A 283 -36.56 2.04 5.35
CA GLU A 283 -35.48 2.55 6.20
C GLU A 283 -34.17 2.71 5.41
N ILE A 284 -33.83 1.73 4.57
CA ILE A 284 -32.67 1.79 3.67
C ILE A 284 -32.73 3.01 2.74
N VAL A 285 -33.88 3.22 2.09
CA VAL A 285 -34.08 4.33 1.16
C VAL A 285 -34.11 5.66 1.89
N HIS A 286 -34.78 5.75 3.05
CA HIS A 286 -34.81 6.96 3.86
C HIS A 286 -33.44 7.35 4.42
N LYS A 287 -32.63 6.37 4.87
CA LYS A 287 -31.24 6.60 5.31
C LYS A 287 -30.32 7.08 4.17
N ASP A 288 -30.72 6.87 2.92
CA ASP A 288 -29.98 7.30 1.72
C ASP A 288 -30.47 8.63 1.13
N LYS A 289 -31.72 9.05 1.42
CA LYS A 289 -32.27 10.35 1.01
C LYS A 289 -31.38 11.48 1.54
N GLY A 290 -30.65 12.14 0.63
CA GLY A 290 -29.76 13.27 0.92
C GLY A 290 -28.25 12.97 0.80
N LYS A 291 -27.83 11.70 0.79
CA LYS A 291 -26.40 11.33 0.66
C LYS A 291 -25.93 11.15 -0.78
N MET A 292 -26.86 10.86 -1.69
CA MET A 292 -26.57 10.72 -3.12
C MET A 292 -27.33 11.79 -3.92
N ARG A 293 -26.87 13.05 -3.87
CA ARG A 293 -27.18 14.00 -4.94
C ARG A 293 -26.38 13.56 -6.16
N ILE A 294 -27.08 13.08 -7.19
CA ILE A 294 -26.49 12.83 -8.50
C ILE A 294 -26.23 14.22 -9.08
N SER A 295 -24.96 14.62 -9.14
CA SER A 295 -24.47 15.64 -10.07
C SER A 295 -24.28 15.00 -11.44
#